data_AF-A0A812D3P2-F1
#
_entry.id   AF-A0A812D3P2-F1
#
_cell.length_a   1.000
_cell.length_b   1.000
_cell.length_c   1.000
_cell.angle_alpha   90.00
_cell.angle_beta   90.00
_cell.angle_gamma   90.00
#
_symmetry.space_group_name_H-M   'P 1'
#
loop_
_entity.id
_entity.type
_entity.pdbx_description
1 polymer ?
#
loop_
_entity_poly.entity_id
_entity_poly.type
_entity_poly.pdbx_seq_one_letter_code
_entity_poly.pdbx_strand_id
1 'polypeptide(L)'
;MSFSFDHPLSSHHLSPPCGIDFLGSDSDNAEESVVGNVNRFAVVPPGYVAKPKQGHLVFDACFESGNLGRVDYITEFEYDLFIRPDTCNPRFRVWFNFTVENVKSDQRVIFNIVNFSKTKSLYREGMSPLVRSNSRPKWVRIPAKNVYYYRCPDHRKNYVMSFIFCFDREDDIYQFSYCFPYTYTKLQNYLDSIEKKYPEIFTRELLCLTVPSINVSIFPIYLLTYSMMKKYMDI
;
A
#
# COMPACT_ATOMS: atom_id res chain seq x y z
N MET A 1 3.77 -23.88 -69.96
CA MET A 1 2.55 -23.53 -70.72
C MET A 1 1.39 -23.54 -69.75
N SER A 2 0.78 -22.36 -69.59
CA SER A 2 -0.57 -22.04 -69.08
C SER A 2 -1.33 -23.12 -68.30
N PHE A 3 -1.77 -22.80 -67.08
CA PHE A 3 -3.21 -22.76 -66.76
C PHE A 3 -3.49 -21.71 -65.69
N SER A 4 -4.48 -20.89 -65.98
CA SER A 4 -5.00 -19.77 -65.22
C SER A 4 -5.83 -20.22 -64.01
N PHE A 5 -5.86 -19.44 -62.95
CA PHE A 5 -7.03 -19.30 -62.08
C PHE A 5 -7.18 -17.83 -61.68
N ASP A 6 -8.34 -17.27 -62.03
CA ASP A 6 -8.77 -15.93 -61.68
C ASP A 6 -9.06 -15.80 -60.18
N HIS A 7 -8.59 -14.69 -59.59
CA HIS A 7 -9.16 -14.09 -58.38
C HIS A 7 -9.34 -12.59 -58.66
N PRO A 8 -10.57 -12.04 -58.59
CA PRO A 8 -10.75 -10.61 -58.64
C PRO A 8 -10.81 -9.98 -57.24
N LEU A 9 -10.11 -8.85 -57.15
CA LEU A 9 -10.45 -7.62 -56.42
C LEU A 9 -10.25 -7.59 -54.90
N SER A 10 -9.05 -7.14 -54.53
CA SER A 10 -8.78 -6.36 -53.32
C SER A 10 -9.33 -4.94 -53.49
N SER A 11 -10.28 -4.55 -52.64
CA SER A 11 -10.56 -3.14 -52.36
C SER A 11 -9.79 -2.73 -51.10
N HIS A 12 -8.87 -1.78 -51.26
CA HIS A 12 -8.18 -1.09 -50.19
C HIS A 12 -9.17 -0.54 -49.16
N HIS A 13 -8.98 -0.88 -47.88
CA HIS A 13 -9.43 -0.04 -46.78
C HIS A 13 -8.25 0.25 -45.86
N LEU A 14 -7.97 1.55 -45.77
CA LEU A 14 -6.98 2.20 -44.94
C LEU A 14 -7.16 1.80 -43.47
N SER A 15 -6.03 1.52 -42.79
CA SER A 15 -5.96 1.34 -41.34
C SER A 15 -6.37 2.62 -40.60
N PRO A 16 -7.17 2.56 -39.52
CA PRO A 16 -7.17 3.60 -38.51
C PRO A 16 -6.13 3.32 -37.41
N PRO A 17 -5.71 4.35 -36.67
CA PRO A 17 -4.52 4.32 -35.82
C PRO A 17 -4.77 3.62 -34.48
N CYS A 18 -3.67 3.23 -33.81
CA CYS A 18 -3.61 2.72 -32.45
C CYS A 18 -4.70 3.28 -31.51
N GLY A 19 -5.75 2.49 -31.33
CA GLY A 19 -6.69 2.60 -30.22
C GLY A 19 -6.23 1.65 -29.11
N ILE A 20 -6.16 2.15 -27.89
CA ILE A 20 -5.91 1.34 -26.71
C ILE A 20 -7.22 0.58 -26.44
N ASP A 21 -7.27 -0.69 -26.83
CA ASP A 21 -8.41 -1.55 -26.56
C ASP A 21 -8.47 -1.90 -25.07
N PHE A 22 -9.15 -1.04 -24.32
CA PHE A 22 -9.82 -1.43 -23.07
C PHE A 22 -11.16 -2.03 -23.45
N LEU A 23 -11.36 -3.33 -23.22
CA LEU A 23 -12.61 -3.92 -22.72
C LEU A 23 -12.52 -5.45 -22.59
N GLY A 24 -13.15 -5.94 -21.52
CA GLY A 24 -13.49 -7.34 -21.27
C GLY A 24 -13.01 -7.85 -19.91
N SER A 25 -13.84 -8.24 -18.94
CA SER A 25 -15.29 -8.22 -18.77
C SER A 25 -15.59 -8.64 -17.31
N ASP A 26 -16.64 -8.06 -16.73
CA ASP A 26 -17.66 -8.59 -15.81
C ASP A 26 -17.47 -10.00 -15.21
N SER A 27 -17.90 -10.35 -14.01
CA SER A 27 -18.69 -9.75 -12.92
C SER A 27 -18.62 -10.78 -11.78
N ASP A 28 -18.52 -10.33 -10.53
CA ASP A 28 -18.96 -11.01 -9.29
C ASP A 28 -18.20 -10.41 -8.09
N ASN A 29 -18.42 -9.11 -7.88
CA ASN A 29 -18.29 -8.56 -6.55
C ASN A 29 -19.56 -8.95 -5.80
N ALA A 30 -19.62 -10.21 -5.34
CA ALA A 30 -20.43 -10.51 -4.16
C ALA A 30 -20.07 -9.44 -3.13
N GLU A 31 -21.09 -8.78 -2.59
CA GLU A 31 -20.99 -7.65 -1.66
C GLU A 31 -20.05 -8.01 -0.49
N GLU A 32 -18.76 -7.79 -0.67
CA GLU A 32 -17.79 -7.81 0.39
C GLU A 32 -18.07 -6.52 1.15
N SER A 33 -18.93 -6.63 2.17
CA SER A 33 -19.27 -5.53 3.06
C SER A 33 -17.96 -4.84 3.42
N VAL A 34 -17.90 -3.52 3.24
CA VAL A 34 -16.69 -2.75 3.50
C VAL A 34 -16.48 -2.73 5.02
N VAL A 35 -15.92 -3.82 5.55
CA VAL A 35 -15.46 -3.91 6.92
C VAL A 35 -14.34 -2.88 7.07
N GLY A 36 -14.33 -2.20 8.21
CA GLY A 36 -13.28 -1.25 8.59
C GLY A 36 -11.87 -1.86 8.52
N ASN A 37 -10.86 -1.11 8.95
CA ASN A 37 -9.57 -1.74 9.22
C ASN A 37 -9.74 -2.82 10.30
N VAL A 38 -8.96 -3.90 10.20
CA VAL A 38 -8.82 -4.85 11.29
C VAL A 38 -8.34 -4.10 12.53
N ASN A 39 -8.94 -4.43 13.68
CA ASN A 39 -8.64 -3.78 14.95
C ASN A 39 -8.33 -4.86 15.99
N ARG A 40 -7.05 -5.03 16.30
CA ARG A 40 -6.53 -6.05 17.25
C ARG A 40 -7.19 -7.42 17.07
N PHE A 41 -7.30 -7.87 15.83
CA PHE A 41 -7.97 -9.11 15.45
C PHE A 41 -7.03 -10.30 15.65
N ALA A 42 -7.33 -11.14 16.65
CA ALA A 42 -6.61 -12.38 16.90
C ALA A 42 -7.05 -13.46 15.91
N VAL A 43 -6.11 -13.97 15.12
CA VAL A 43 -6.38 -15.03 14.14
C VAL A 43 -6.06 -16.37 14.76
N VAL A 44 -7.08 -17.19 14.94
CA VAL A 44 -6.98 -18.53 15.55
C VAL A 44 -7.46 -19.59 14.56
N PRO A 45 -7.02 -20.86 14.71
CA PRO A 45 -7.49 -21.95 13.87
C PRO A 45 -9.04 -22.09 13.91
N PRO A 46 -9.69 -22.47 12.80
CA PRO A 46 -11.13 -22.71 12.79
C PRO A 46 -11.55 -23.72 13.87
N GLY A 47 -12.59 -23.38 14.64
CA GLY A 47 -13.07 -24.22 15.74
C GLY A 47 -12.27 -24.11 17.04
N TYR A 48 -11.26 -23.26 17.12
CA TYR A 48 -10.54 -22.99 18.36
C TYR A 48 -11.38 -22.12 19.31
N VAL A 49 -11.78 -22.69 20.46
CA VAL A 49 -12.72 -22.04 21.41
C VAL A 49 -12.02 -21.39 22.61
N ALA A 50 -10.75 -21.70 22.85
CA ALA A 50 -10.01 -21.15 23.99
C ALA A 50 -9.49 -19.74 23.73
N LYS A 51 -8.89 -19.11 24.76
CA LYS A 51 -8.18 -17.83 24.58
C LYS A 51 -7.01 -17.99 23.60
N PRO A 52 -6.71 -16.98 22.76
CA PRO A 52 -5.52 -16.99 21.93
C PRO A 52 -4.26 -17.27 22.75
N LYS A 53 -3.40 -18.14 22.25
CA LYS A 53 -2.10 -18.47 22.86
C LYS A 53 -1.00 -17.68 22.16
N GLN A 54 0.20 -17.64 22.75
CA GLN A 54 1.38 -17.08 22.08
C GLN A 54 1.58 -17.77 20.72
N GLY A 55 1.80 -16.97 19.67
CA GLY A 55 1.88 -17.42 18.28
C GLY A 55 0.56 -17.37 17.51
N HIS A 56 -0.59 -17.20 18.19
CA HIS A 56 -1.84 -16.84 17.51
C HIS A 56 -1.80 -15.35 17.15
N LEU A 57 -1.30 -15.05 15.96
CA LEU A 57 -1.02 -13.68 15.53
C LEU A 57 -2.24 -12.76 15.70
N VAL A 58 -1.97 -11.57 16.23
CA VAL A 58 -2.96 -10.51 16.40
C VAL A 58 -2.64 -9.38 15.43
N PHE A 59 -3.57 -9.08 14.53
CA PHE A 59 -3.40 -8.09 13.48
C PHE A 59 -4.12 -6.80 13.83
N ASP A 60 -3.47 -5.67 13.58
CA ASP A 60 -4.08 -4.36 13.74
C ASP A 60 -3.71 -3.43 12.59
N ALA A 61 -4.68 -2.66 12.11
CA ALA A 61 -4.49 -1.59 11.14
C ALA A 61 -5.31 -0.35 11.51
N CYS A 62 -5.83 -0.29 12.73
CA CYS A 62 -6.66 0.82 13.22
C CYS A 62 -5.79 1.99 13.73
N PHE A 63 -4.92 2.50 12.87
CA PHE A 63 -4.03 3.61 13.16
C PHE A 63 -3.83 4.50 11.93
N GLU A 64 -3.19 5.66 12.12
CA GLU A 64 -2.94 6.61 11.05
C GLU A 64 -2.13 5.97 9.91
N SER A 65 -2.62 6.07 8.67
CA SER A 65 -2.11 5.39 7.47
C SER A 65 -2.23 3.85 7.45
N GLY A 66 -2.91 3.24 8.43
CA GLY A 66 -3.18 1.81 8.47
C GLY A 66 -4.13 1.35 7.36
N ASN A 67 -3.83 0.21 6.75
CA ASN A 67 -4.72 -0.44 5.78
C ASN A 67 -4.55 -1.95 5.81
N LEU A 68 -5.57 -2.65 6.30
CA LEU A 68 -5.79 -4.09 6.19
C LEU A 68 -7.26 -4.35 6.57
N GLY A 69 -8.03 -4.98 5.68
CA GLY A 69 -9.49 -5.12 5.86
C GLY A 69 -9.92 -6.47 6.42
N ARG A 70 -9.25 -7.56 6.01
CA ARG A 70 -9.52 -8.92 6.51
C ARG A 70 -8.23 -9.74 6.55
N VAL A 71 -8.20 -10.68 7.49
CA VAL A 71 -7.18 -11.72 7.58
C VAL A 71 -7.86 -13.07 7.72
N ASP A 72 -7.53 -13.99 6.82
CA ASP A 72 -8.02 -15.36 6.85
C ASP A 72 -6.89 -16.31 7.28
N TYR A 73 -7.22 -17.22 8.21
CA TYR A 73 -6.32 -18.28 8.65
C TYR A 73 -6.29 -19.38 7.59
N ILE A 74 -5.12 -19.70 7.05
CA ILE A 74 -4.95 -20.80 6.08
C ILE A 74 -4.32 -22.00 6.78
N THR A 75 -3.13 -21.79 7.37
CA THR A 75 -2.46 -22.77 8.23
C THR A 75 -1.80 -22.05 9.40
N GLU A 76 -1.14 -22.78 10.30
CA GLU A 76 -0.39 -22.19 11.41
C GLU A 76 0.80 -21.31 10.93
N PHE A 77 1.20 -21.47 9.67
CA PHE A 77 2.31 -20.74 9.04
C PHE A 77 1.87 -19.86 7.86
N GLU A 78 0.57 -19.77 7.56
CA GLU A 78 0.09 -19.10 6.34
C GLU A 78 -1.20 -18.33 6.58
N TYR A 79 -1.21 -17.09 6.09
CA TYR A 79 -2.30 -16.14 6.27
C TYR A 79 -2.60 -15.41 4.97
N ASP A 80 -3.88 -15.39 4.59
CA ASP A 80 -4.36 -14.60 3.48
C ASP A 80 -4.83 -13.23 3.98
N LEU A 81 -4.26 -12.18 3.40
CA LEU A 81 -4.46 -10.80 3.77
C LEU A 81 -5.21 -10.06 2.66
N PHE A 82 -6.29 -9.38 3.03
CA PHE A 82 -7.13 -8.61 2.12
C PHE A 82 -7.00 -7.13 2.41
N ILE A 83 -6.47 -6.39 1.44
CA ILE A 83 -6.33 -4.93 1.51
C ILE A 83 -7.69 -4.29 1.22
N ARG A 84 -8.04 -3.22 1.94
CA ARG A 84 -9.21 -2.41 1.59
C ARG A 84 -8.97 -1.64 0.28
N PRO A 85 -10.01 -1.44 -0.54
CA PRO A 85 -9.90 -0.53 -1.66
C PRO A 85 -9.61 0.91 -1.22
N ASP A 86 -9.06 1.71 -2.13
CA ASP A 86 -8.94 3.15 -1.95
C ASP A 86 -10.32 3.80 -1.78
N THR A 87 -10.43 4.76 -0.85
CA THR A 87 -11.70 5.43 -0.48
C THR A 87 -12.44 6.02 -1.68
N CYS A 88 -11.70 6.55 -2.67
CA CYS A 88 -12.27 7.18 -3.86
C CYS A 88 -12.15 6.30 -5.12
N ASN A 89 -11.61 5.08 -5.01
CA ASN A 89 -11.49 4.18 -6.14
C ASN A 89 -11.57 2.70 -5.70
N PRO A 90 -12.76 2.07 -5.78
CA PRO A 90 -12.97 0.70 -5.31
C PRO A 90 -12.21 -0.36 -6.12
N ARG A 91 -11.57 0.00 -7.24
CA ARG A 91 -10.82 -0.92 -8.09
C ARG A 91 -9.36 -1.08 -7.64
N PHE A 92 -8.79 -0.09 -6.97
CA PHE A 92 -7.38 -0.10 -6.58
C PHE A 92 -7.17 -0.56 -5.15
N ARG A 93 -6.27 -1.53 -4.98
CA ARG A 93 -5.78 -2.11 -3.73
C ARG A 93 -4.27 -2.27 -3.86
N VAL A 94 -3.51 -1.35 -3.29
CA VAL A 94 -2.05 -1.34 -3.42
C VAL A 94 -1.38 -1.07 -2.07
N TRP A 95 -1.90 -0.12 -1.31
CA TRP A 95 -1.32 0.26 -0.04
C TRP A 95 -1.73 -0.70 1.08
N PHE A 96 -0.76 -1.30 1.77
CA PHE A 96 -0.99 -1.96 3.05
C PHE A 96 -0.08 -1.36 4.12
N ASN A 97 -0.59 -1.31 5.34
CA ASN A 97 0.16 -0.94 6.52
C ASN A 97 -0.55 -1.51 7.74
N PHE A 98 0.08 -2.48 8.41
CA PHE A 98 -0.53 -3.19 9.53
C PHE A 98 0.54 -3.62 10.52
N THR A 99 0.11 -3.88 11.75
CA THR A 99 0.94 -4.45 12.81
C THR A 99 0.53 -5.87 13.13
N VAL A 100 1.50 -6.65 13.59
CA VAL A 100 1.33 -8.00 14.10
C VAL A 100 1.98 -8.07 15.47
N GLU A 101 1.24 -8.58 16.45
CA GLU A 101 1.71 -8.87 17.81
C GLU A 101 1.31 -10.30 18.22
N ASN A 102 1.61 -10.68 19.47
CA ASN A 102 1.38 -12.03 20.00
C ASN A 102 2.12 -13.12 19.20
N VAL A 103 3.33 -12.78 18.73
CA VAL A 103 4.20 -13.65 17.93
C VAL A 103 5.01 -14.59 18.80
N LYS A 104 5.43 -15.74 18.28
CA LYS A 104 6.36 -16.64 18.99
C LYS A 104 7.78 -16.52 18.41
N SER A 105 8.81 -16.72 19.23
CA SER A 105 10.19 -16.80 18.74
C SER A 105 10.32 -17.92 17.72
N ASP A 106 11.09 -17.66 16.67
CA ASP A 106 11.35 -18.57 15.55
C ASP A 106 10.09 -18.96 14.76
N GLN A 107 8.97 -18.27 14.98
CA GLN A 107 7.75 -18.45 14.22
C GLN A 107 7.94 -17.89 12.82
N ARG A 108 7.99 -18.78 11.83
CA ARG A 108 8.06 -18.43 10.41
C ARG A 108 6.66 -18.46 9.82
N VAL A 109 6.28 -17.37 9.16
CA VAL A 109 4.96 -17.25 8.53
C VAL A 109 5.07 -16.71 7.11
N ILE A 110 4.07 -17.05 6.31
CA ILE A 110 3.84 -16.57 4.95
C ILE A 110 2.62 -15.67 5.01
N PHE A 111 2.79 -14.43 4.56
CA PHE A 111 1.69 -13.49 4.37
C PHE A 111 1.39 -13.36 2.89
N ASN A 112 0.18 -13.72 2.48
CA ASN A 112 -0.30 -13.62 1.10
C ASN A 112 -1.21 -12.40 0.96
N ILE A 113 -0.77 -11.36 0.27
CA ILE A 113 -1.67 -10.29 -0.19
C ILE A 113 -2.41 -10.78 -1.43
N VAL A 114 -3.64 -11.24 -1.26
CA VAL A 114 -4.37 -11.99 -2.32
C VAL A 114 -5.18 -11.13 -3.28
N ASN A 115 -5.46 -9.88 -2.92
CA ASN A 115 -6.31 -8.96 -3.69
C ASN A 115 -5.55 -7.72 -4.21
N PHE A 116 -4.28 -7.89 -4.59
CA PHE A 116 -3.41 -6.80 -5.03
C PHE A 116 -3.72 -6.32 -6.46
N SER A 117 -4.14 -5.06 -6.62
CA SER A 117 -4.58 -4.48 -7.92
C SER A 117 -3.42 -3.98 -8.80
N LYS A 118 -2.33 -4.73 -8.90
CA LYS A 118 -1.31 -4.52 -9.95
C LYS A 118 -1.19 -5.78 -10.78
N THR A 119 -0.88 -5.63 -12.06
CA THR A 119 -0.61 -6.74 -12.99
C THR A 119 0.87 -6.81 -13.36
N LYS A 120 1.49 -5.64 -13.53
CA LYS A 120 2.93 -5.44 -13.63
C LYS A 120 3.41 -4.79 -12.34
N SER A 121 4.25 -5.48 -11.58
CA SER A 121 4.72 -5.01 -10.29
C SER A 121 6.23 -5.17 -10.16
N LEU A 122 6.87 -4.14 -9.62
CA LEU A 122 8.31 -4.12 -9.32
C LEU A 122 8.71 -5.17 -8.28
N TYR A 123 7.76 -5.85 -7.62
CA TYR A 123 8.06 -7.02 -6.79
C TYR A 123 8.72 -8.15 -7.59
N ARG A 124 8.50 -8.22 -8.92
CA ARG A 124 9.26 -9.14 -9.79
C ARG A 124 10.69 -8.68 -10.06
N GLU A 125 10.97 -7.40 -9.80
CA GLU A 125 12.23 -6.72 -10.12
C GLU A 125 12.98 -6.32 -8.83
N GLY A 126 12.70 -6.98 -7.70
CA GLY A 126 13.45 -6.81 -6.46
C GLY A 126 12.89 -5.79 -5.47
N MET A 127 11.72 -5.17 -5.75
CA MET A 127 10.99 -4.45 -4.70
C MET A 127 10.61 -5.42 -3.57
N SER A 128 10.59 -4.94 -2.33
CA SER A 128 10.14 -5.71 -1.19
C SER A 128 9.40 -4.86 -0.16
N PRO A 129 8.49 -5.43 0.64
CA PRO A 129 7.84 -4.71 1.73
C PRO A 129 8.85 -4.21 2.76
N LEU A 130 8.43 -3.24 3.57
CA LEU A 130 9.17 -2.79 4.73
C LEU A 130 8.67 -3.49 5.99
N VAL A 131 9.59 -3.67 6.93
CA VAL A 131 9.32 -4.11 8.29
C VAL A 131 10.05 -3.23 9.29
N ARG A 132 9.44 -3.02 10.45
CA ARG A 132 10.08 -2.51 11.67
C ARG A 132 9.45 -3.17 12.88
N SER A 133 10.02 -2.96 14.06
CA SER A 133 9.36 -3.29 15.33
C SER A 133 9.46 -2.14 16.32
N ASN A 134 8.79 -2.27 17.47
CA ASN A 134 8.96 -1.37 18.62
C ASN A 134 10.43 -1.35 19.12
N SER A 135 11.10 -2.50 19.20
CA SER A 135 12.51 -2.55 19.61
C SER A 135 13.49 -2.17 18.49
N ARG A 136 13.07 -2.26 17.22
CA ARG A 136 13.85 -1.85 16.03
C ARG A 136 13.05 -0.84 15.20
N PRO A 137 13.03 0.44 15.59
CA PRO A 137 12.14 1.45 15.01
C PRO A 137 12.51 1.86 13.57
N LYS A 138 13.73 1.54 13.11
CA LYS A 138 14.17 1.83 11.76
C LYS A 138 13.53 0.86 10.77
N TRP A 139 12.84 1.40 9.78
CA TRP A 139 12.32 0.65 8.65
C TRP A 139 13.43 -0.02 7.84
N VAL A 140 13.30 -1.32 7.60
CA VAL A 140 14.18 -2.11 6.75
C VAL A 140 13.37 -2.87 5.72
N ARG A 141 13.97 -3.14 4.55
CA ARG A 141 13.34 -3.94 3.50
C ARG A 141 13.43 -5.42 3.85
N ILE A 142 12.33 -6.15 3.65
CA ILE A 142 12.37 -7.62 3.69
C ILE A 142 13.29 -8.11 2.58
N PRO A 143 14.14 -9.13 2.80
CA PRO A 143 15.00 -9.67 1.75
C PRO A 143 14.19 -10.07 0.51
N ALA A 144 14.57 -9.59 -0.67
CA ALA A 144 13.82 -9.84 -1.91
C ALA A 144 13.64 -11.35 -2.21
N LYS A 145 14.60 -12.19 -1.80
CA LYS A 145 14.51 -13.66 -1.91
C LYS A 145 13.35 -14.29 -1.13
N ASN A 146 12.78 -13.57 -0.16
CA ASN A 146 11.64 -13.99 0.65
C ASN A 146 10.32 -13.38 0.15
N VAL A 147 10.32 -12.71 -1.01
CA VAL A 147 9.15 -12.04 -1.57
C VAL A 147 8.86 -12.62 -2.95
N TYR A 148 7.59 -12.97 -3.17
CA TYR A 148 7.12 -13.61 -4.38
C TYR A 148 5.92 -12.85 -4.94
N TYR A 149 5.84 -12.77 -6.26
CA TYR A 149 4.73 -12.10 -6.91
C TYR A 149 4.29 -12.83 -8.18
N TYR A 150 3.16 -13.51 -8.09
CA TYR A 150 2.70 -14.48 -9.07
C TYR A 150 1.19 -14.38 -9.29
N ARG A 151 0.72 -14.98 -10.38
CA ARG A 151 -0.71 -15.09 -10.66
C ARG A 151 -1.21 -16.40 -10.07
N CYS A 152 -2.18 -16.35 -9.16
CA CYS A 152 -2.71 -17.55 -8.52
C CYS A 152 -4.06 -17.93 -9.14
N PRO A 153 -4.20 -19.11 -9.78
CA PRO A 153 -5.48 -19.58 -10.29
C PRO A 153 -6.56 -19.67 -9.21
N ASP A 154 -6.18 -20.14 -8.01
CA ASP A 154 -7.09 -20.41 -6.91
C ASP A 154 -7.68 -19.13 -6.29
N HIS A 155 -6.95 -18.01 -6.37
CA HIS A 155 -7.46 -16.69 -5.98
C HIS A 155 -8.09 -15.95 -7.15
N ARG A 156 -9.02 -16.59 -7.87
CA ARG A 156 -9.75 -16.00 -9.01
C ARG A 156 -8.83 -15.46 -10.11
N LYS A 157 -7.67 -16.09 -10.31
CA LYS A 157 -6.62 -15.63 -11.24
C LYS A 157 -6.08 -14.22 -10.95
N ASN A 158 -6.23 -13.74 -9.70
CA ASN A 158 -5.63 -12.49 -9.24
C ASN A 158 -4.12 -12.63 -9.04
N TYR A 159 -3.46 -11.48 -8.96
CA TYR A 159 -2.07 -11.41 -8.56
C TYR A 159 -1.94 -11.45 -7.04
N VAL A 160 -1.08 -12.34 -6.56
CA VAL A 160 -0.76 -12.52 -5.15
C VAL A 160 0.66 -12.04 -4.92
N MET A 161 0.84 -11.24 -3.87
CA MET A 161 2.16 -10.91 -3.34
C MET A 161 2.35 -11.65 -2.02
N SER A 162 3.27 -12.61 -1.99
CA SER A 162 3.58 -13.37 -0.80
C SER A 162 4.92 -12.93 -0.23
N PHE A 163 5.03 -12.78 1.08
CA PHE A 163 6.33 -12.58 1.72
C PHE A 163 6.47 -13.43 2.97
N ILE A 164 7.67 -13.98 3.15
CA ILE A 164 8.03 -14.84 4.28
C ILE A 164 8.73 -13.99 5.33
N PHE A 165 8.25 -14.09 6.58
CA PHE A 165 8.86 -13.43 7.71
C PHE A 165 9.09 -14.41 8.87
N CYS A 166 10.20 -14.22 9.60
CA CYS A 166 10.54 -15.01 10.78
C CYS A 166 10.59 -14.06 11.97
N PHE A 167 9.68 -14.26 12.93
CA PHE A 167 9.66 -13.50 14.17
C PHE A 167 10.76 -13.99 15.11
N ASP A 168 11.42 -13.06 15.79
CA ASP A 168 12.58 -13.34 16.65
C ASP A 168 12.44 -12.77 18.07
N ARG A 169 11.41 -11.97 18.34
CA ARG A 169 11.12 -11.39 19.67
C ARG A 169 9.63 -11.41 19.94
N GLU A 170 9.23 -12.06 21.03
CA GLU A 170 7.82 -12.30 21.41
C GLU A 170 7.13 -11.05 21.95
N ASP A 171 7.89 -10.18 22.64
CA ASP A 171 7.40 -8.91 23.20
C ASP A 171 7.34 -7.77 22.16
N ASP A 172 7.80 -8.04 20.93
CA ASP A 172 7.81 -7.05 19.87
C ASP A 172 6.48 -6.98 19.13
N ILE A 173 6.09 -5.76 18.77
CA ILE A 173 5.04 -5.49 17.79
C ILE A 173 5.73 -5.18 16.47
N TYR A 174 5.47 -5.99 15.45
CA TYR A 174 6.04 -5.83 14.11
C TYR A 174 5.08 -5.04 13.25
N GLN A 175 5.59 -4.04 12.52
CA GLN A 175 4.80 -3.32 11.53
C GLN A 175 5.32 -3.64 10.14
N PHE A 176 4.41 -3.97 9.23
CA PHE A 176 4.67 -4.23 7.83
C PHE A 176 4.01 -3.16 6.98
N SER A 177 4.71 -2.69 5.94
CA SER A 177 4.17 -1.68 5.03
C SER A 177 4.64 -1.85 3.60
N TYR A 178 3.81 -1.41 2.66
CA TYR A 178 4.11 -1.40 1.22
C TYR A 178 5.37 -0.56 0.91
N CYS A 179 5.44 0.65 1.46
CA CYS A 179 6.56 1.58 1.33
C CYS A 179 6.68 2.44 2.60
N PHE A 180 7.64 3.36 2.67
CA PHE A 180 7.87 4.16 3.88
C PHE A 180 6.62 4.98 4.20
N PRO A 181 5.90 4.70 5.30
CA PRO A 181 4.74 5.48 5.65
C PRO A 181 5.18 6.89 6.08
N TYR A 182 4.50 7.89 5.57
CA TYR A 182 4.64 9.27 5.99
C TYR A 182 3.27 9.77 6.42
N THR A 183 3.10 9.93 7.73
CA THR A 183 1.79 10.23 8.31
C THR A 183 1.52 11.73 8.29
N TYR A 184 0.25 12.11 8.32
CA TYR A 184 -0.16 13.51 8.41
C TYR A 184 0.33 14.15 9.71
N THR A 185 0.29 13.43 10.83
CA THR A 185 0.88 13.91 12.10
C THR A 185 2.36 14.23 11.95
N LYS A 186 3.11 13.36 11.24
CA LYS A 186 4.53 13.59 10.96
C LYS A 186 4.75 14.82 10.09
N LEU A 187 3.90 15.02 9.07
CA LEU A 187 3.90 16.22 8.24
C LEU A 187 3.69 17.47 9.11
N GLN A 188 2.64 17.50 9.93
CA GLN A 188 2.32 18.67 10.76
C GLN A 188 3.48 19.02 11.71
N ASN A 189 4.01 18.03 12.42
CA ASN A 189 5.17 18.24 13.31
C ASN A 189 6.40 18.76 12.55
N TYR A 190 6.65 18.25 11.34
CA TYR A 190 7.75 18.72 10.51
C TYR A 190 7.57 20.18 10.11
N LEU A 191 6.38 20.55 9.65
CA LEU A 191 6.08 21.92 9.27
C LEU A 191 6.16 22.86 10.48
N ASP A 192 5.66 22.45 11.64
CA ASP A 192 5.72 23.23 12.88
C ASP A 192 7.16 23.48 13.31
N SER A 193 8.05 22.51 13.08
CA SER A 193 9.47 22.66 13.36
C SER A 193 10.14 23.68 12.42
N ILE A 194 9.71 23.75 11.16
CA ILE A 194 10.22 24.73 10.18
C ILE A 194 9.76 26.13 10.56
N GLU A 195 8.47 26.28 10.87
CA GLU A 195 7.86 27.56 11.23
C GLU A 195 8.48 28.16 12.49
N LYS A 196 8.72 27.33 13.51
CA LYS A 196 9.46 27.75 14.72
C LYS A 196 10.92 28.12 14.42
N LYS A 197 11.55 27.48 13.44
CA LYS A 197 12.96 27.70 13.11
C LYS A 197 13.17 28.93 12.23
N TYR A 198 12.22 29.27 11.37
CA TYR A 198 12.33 30.37 10.40
C TYR A 198 11.07 31.25 10.36
N PRO A 199 10.65 31.85 11.48
CA PRO A 199 9.39 32.59 11.56
C PRO A 199 9.34 33.84 10.67
N GLU A 200 10.49 34.37 10.25
CA GLU A 200 10.56 35.57 9.37
C GLU A 200 10.42 35.25 7.87
N ILE A 201 10.57 33.97 7.49
CA ILE A 201 10.65 33.55 6.08
C ILE A 201 9.56 32.52 5.75
N PHE A 202 9.08 31.79 6.76
CA PHE A 202 8.11 30.72 6.61
C PHE A 202 6.83 31.06 7.37
N THR A 203 5.75 31.25 6.62
CA THR A 203 4.38 31.38 7.15
C THR A 203 3.53 30.27 6.56
N ARG A 204 2.75 29.59 7.41
CA ARG A 204 1.77 28.60 6.96
C ARG A 204 0.41 29.25 6.79
N GLU A 205 -0.18 29.11 5.60
CA GLU A 205 -1.55 29.55 5.36
C GLU A 205 -2.44 28.33 5.04
N LEU A 206 -3.68 28.36 5.52
CA LEU A 206 -4.69 27.35 5.16
C LEU A 206 -5.24 27.70 3.77
N LEU A 207 -4.99 26.85 2.79
CA LEU A 207 -5.53 27.03 1.45
C LEU A 207 -6.98 26.56 1.40
N CYS A 208 -7.22 25.33 1.84
CA CYS A 208 -8.53 24.71 1.85
C CYS A 208 -8.55 23.48 2.77
N LEU A 209 -9.71 22.84 2.84
CA LEU A 209 -9.89 21.53 3.48
C LEU A 209 -10.05 20.45 2.41
N THR A 210 -9.52 19.26 2.67
CA THR A 210 -9.85 18.06 1.89
C THR A 210 -11.29 17.60 2.16
N VAL A 211 -11.80 16.66 1.37
CA VAL A 211 -13.14 16.05 1.56
C VAL A 211 -13.39 15.54 3.00
N PRO A 212 -12.44 14.85 3.68
CA PRO A 212 -12.60 14.48 5.09
C PRO A 212 -12.26 15.61 6.08
N SER A 213 -12.25 16.87 5.62
CA SER A 213 -11.97 18.07 6.43
C SER A 213 -10.57 18.13 7.04
N ILE A 214 -9.56 17.53 6.39
CA ILE A 214 -8.15 17.67 6.77
C ILE A 214 -7.57 18.94 6.13
N ASN A 215 -6.77 19.70 6.89
CA ASN A 215 -6.14 20.94 6.43
C ASN A 215 -5.18 20.70 5.26
N VAL A 216 -5.37 21.45 4.18
CA VAL A 216 -4.40 21.60 3.08
C VAL A 216 -3.75 22.96 3.25
N SER A 217 -2.48 22.95 3.65
CA SER A 217 -1.71 24.17 3.84
C SER A 217 -0.88 24.50 2.60
N ILE A 218 -0.79 25.79 2.29
CA ILE A 218 0.13 26.34 1.30
C ILE A 218 1.28 27.04 2.01
N PHE A 219 2.47 26.99 1.39
CA PHE A 219 3.69 27.59 1.91
C PHE A 219 4.25 28.58 0.89
N PRO A 220 3.87 29.86 0.95
CA PRO A 220 4.60 30.88 0.21
C PRO A 220 6.01 30.98 0.80
N ILE A 221 7.02 30.54 0.06
CA ILE A 221 8.41 30.88 0.38
C ILE A 221 8.63 32.29 -0.13
N TYR A 222 8.54 33.26 0.77
CA TYR A 222 8.97 34.62 0.45
C TYR A 222 10.50 34.59 0.32
N LEU A 223 11.00 34.36 -0.90
CA LEU A 223 12.37 34.70 -1.24
C LEU A 223 12.51 36.21 -1.01
N LEU A 224 13.12 36.56 0.12
CA LEU A 224 13.88 37.77 0.44
C LEU A 224 13.96 38.84 -0.67
N THR A 225 12.84 39.42 -1.09
CA THR A 225 12.87 40.61 -1.95
C THR A 225 12.76 41.86 -1.09
N TYR A 226 11.99 41.85 0.00
CA TYR A 226 11.76 43.09 0.75
C TYR A 226 12.79 43.40 1.85
N SER A 227 13.22 42.40 2.63
CA SER A 227 14.19 42.61 3.73
C SER A 227 15.63 42.83 3.23
N MET A 228 16.05 42.13 2.16
CA MET A 228 17.36 42.38 1.54
C MET A 228 17.40 43.67 0.71
N MET A 229 16.30 44.08 0.06
CA MET A 229 16.29 45.38 -0.65
C MET A 229 16.42 46.56 0.29
N LYS A 230 15.82 46.54 1.49
CA LYS A 230 16.04 47.59 2.50
C LYS A 230 17.52 47.68 2.90
N LYS A 231 18.17 46.54 3.14
CA LYS A 231 19.59 46.49 3.51
C LYS A 231 20.57 46.88 2.40
N TYR A 232 20.13 46.91 1.14
CA TYR A 232 20.92 47.33 -0.04
C TYR A 232 20.52 48.70 -0.61
N MET A 233 19.42 49.32 -0.12
CA MET A 233 18.91 50.62 -0.57
C MET A 233 19.07 51.73 0.48
N ASP A 234 19.61 51.42 1.67
CA ASP A 234 20.08 52.44 2.61
C ASP A 234 21.41 53.03 2.08
N ILE A 235 21.29 54.06 1.24
CA ILE A 235 22.27 55.14 1.01
C ILE A 235 22.04 56.22 2.07
#